data_AF-A0A5P6A600-F1
#
_entry.id   AF-A0A5P6A600-F1
#
_cell.length_a   1.000
_cell.length_b   1.000
_cell.length_c   1.000
_cell.angle_alpha   90.00
_cell.angle_beta   90.00
_cell.angle_gamma   90.00
#
_symmetry.space_group_name_H-M   'P 1'
#
loop_
_entity.id
_entity.type
_entity.pdbx_description
1 polymer ?
#
loop_
_entity_poly.entity_id
_entity_poly.type
_entity_poly.pdbx_seq_one_letter_code
_entity_poly.pdbx_strand_id
1 'polypeptide(L)'
;MKNGIVYFVGAGPGDPGLITVKGKQALEKADIILYDRLANPKFLEYASPDCRFIYCGKLPDRHFMKQSEINALLIEKAAEGYTVVRLKGGDPSVFGRVGEEAEALHQHGIRYEMVPGITSGIAAPLYAGVPVTHRDFASSFAMITAHDTSLHGRPNLDWEGLARSVQTLVFYMGVKNLSFICRKLTEYGKSPSVPVLVFNGGRGAAAER
;
A
#
# COMPACT_ATOMS: atom_id res chain seq x y z
N MET A 1 26.40 -18.20 -12.80
CA MET A 1 25.85 -17.82 -11.48
C MET A 1 24.34 -17.78 -11.60
N LYS A 2 23.60 -18.33 -10.63
CA LYS A 2 22.14 -18.37 -10.70
C LYS A 2 21.62 -17.04 -10.17
N ASN A 3 21.23 -16.12 -11.04
CA ASN A 3 20.67 -14.83 -10.60
C ASN A 3 19.27 -15.07 -10.02
N GLY A 4 19.06 -14.57 -8.80
CA GLY A 4 17.80 -14.64 -8.09
C GLY A 4 16.71 -13.82 -8.76
N ILE A 5 15.59 -13.67 -8.06
CA ILE A 5 14.44 -12.88 -8.53
C ILE A 5 13.75 -12.21 -7.35
N VAL A 6 13.27 -10.99 -7.55
CA VAL A 6 12.44 -10.28 -6.57
C VAL A 6 10.97 -10.28 -7.00
N TYR A 7 10.07 -10.69 -6.12
CA TYR A 7 8.62 -10.54 -6.31
C TYR A 7 8.10 -9.41 -5.42
N PHE A 8 7.53 -8.37 -6.02
CA PHE A 8 6.76 -7.35 -5.29
C PHE A 8 5.32 -7.82 -5.14
N VAL A 9 4.94 -8.27 -3.94
CA VAL A 9 3.63 -8.90 -3.71
C VAL A 9 2.73 -7.97 -2.91
N GLY A 10 1.57 -7.65 -3.47
CA GLY A 10 0.48 -7.01 -2.75
C GLY A 10 -0.23 -7.98 -1.80
N ALA A 11 -0.14 -7.72 -0.50
CA ALA A 11 -0.75 -8.53 0.54
C ALA A 11 -2.26 -8.28 0.69
N GLY A 12 -2.81 -7.26 0.04
CA GLY A 12 -4.19 -6.83 0.27
C GLY A 12 -4.34 -5.99 1.56
N PRO A 13 -5.57 -5.63 1.95
CA PRO A 13 -5.83 -4.68 3.04
C PRO A 13 -5.69 -5.29 4.44
N GLY A 14 -5.40 -6.60 4.56
CA GLY A 14 -5.09 -7.27 5.83
C GLY A 14 -5.74 -8.64 6.00
N ASP A 15 -6.89 -8.89 5.39
CA ASP A 15 -7.55 -10.21 5.37
C ASP A 15 -6.73 -11.20 4.52
N PRO A 16 -6.23 -12.32 5.08
CA PRO A 16 -5.49 -13.31 4.33
C PRO A 16 -6.24 -13.92 3.14
N GLY A 17 -7.58 -13.89 3.14
CA GLY A 17 -8.40 -14.35 2.02
C GLY A 17 -8.37 -13.42 0.80
N LEU A 18 -7.84 -12.19 0.93
CA LEU A 18 -7.73 -11.23 -0.16
C LEU A 18 -6.37 -11.24 -0.86
N ILE A 19 -5.44 -12.12 -0.47
CA ILE A 19 -4.21 -12.31 -1.24
C ILE A 19 -4.55 -12.98 -2.58
N THR A 20 -3.87 -12.56 -3.64
CA THR A 20 -4.04 -13.21 -4.93
C THR A 20 -3.42 -14.62 -4.91
N VAL A 21 -3.95 -15.53 -5.74
CA VAL A 21 -3.36 -16.87 -5.91
C VAL A 21 -1.88 -16.79 -6.26
N LYS A 22 -1.52 -15.85 -7.13
CA LYS A 22 -0.12 -15.60 -7.53
C LYS A 22 0.73 -15.07 -6.37
N GLY A 23 0.17 -14.20 -5.52
CA GLY A 23 0.84 -13.69 -4.33
C GLY A 23 1.14 -14.80 -3.33
N LYS A 24 0.17 -15.69 -3.08
CA LYS A 24 0.36 -16.88 -2.25
C LYS A 24 1.44 -17.81 -2.81
N GLN A 25 1.39 -18.11 -4.12
CA GLN A 25 2.40 -18.94 -4.78
C GLN A 25 3.82 -18.36 -4.72
N ALA A 26 3.95 -17.01 -4.73
CA ALA A 26 5.23 -16.36 -4.55
C ALA A 26 5.76 -16.51 -3.12
N LEU A 27 4.89 -16.41 -2.10
CA LEU A 27 5.25 -16.63 -0.70
C LEU A 27 5.69 -18.07 -0.43
N GLU A 28 4.98 -19.05 -0.99
CA GLU A 28 5.31 -20.48 -0.85
C GLU A 28 6.69 -20.84 -1.42
N LYS A 29 7.16 -20.10 -2.43
CA LYS A 29 8.46 -20.31 -3.10
C LYS A 29 9.58 -19.40 -2.58
N ALA A 30 9.29 -18.51 -1.64
CA ALA A 30 10.24 -17.52 -1.18
C ALA A 30 11.34 -18.15 -0.34
N ASP A 31 12.59 -17.84 -0.65
CA ASP A 31 13.72 -18.10 0.24
C ASP A 31 13.79 -17.02 1.34
N ILE A 32 13.40 -15.79 0.99
CA ILE A 32 13.45 -14.62 1.87
C ILE A 32 12.20 -13.77 1.65
N ILE A 33 11.53 -13.34 2.73
CA ILE A 33 10.43 -12.38 2.69
C ILE A 33 10.82 -11.10 3.43
N LEU A 34 10.88 -9.98 2.70
CA LEU A 34 10.99 -8.63 3.23
C LEU A 34 9.59 -8.04 3.39
N TYR A 35 9.15 -7.79 4.62
CA TYR A 35 7.81 -7.31 4.91
C TYR A 35 7.83 -6.07 5.81
N ASP A 36 6.79 -5.24 5.71
CA ASP A 36 6.63 -4.07 6.57
C ASP A 36 5.45 -4.23 7.53
N ARG A 37 5.21 -3.21 8.35
CA ARG A 37 4.17 -3.18 9.39
C ARG A 37 2.77 -3.52 8.87
N LEU A 38 2.48 -3.26 7.60
CA LEU A 38 1.15 -3.43 7.02
C LEU A 38 0.89 -4.86 6.55
N ALA A 39 1.91 -5.71 6.48
CA ALA A 39 1.74 -7.12 6.20
C ALA A 39 1.29 -7.86 7.48
N ASN A 40 0.07 -8.40 7.46
CA ASN A 40 -0.45 -9.27 8.52
C ASN A 40 0.49 -10.48 8.72
N PRO A 41 0.96 -10.78 9.95
CA PRO A 41 1.84 -11.93 10.21
C PRO A 41 1.28 -13.26 9.68
N LYS A 42 -0.05 -13.40 9.55
CA LYS A 42 -0.69 -14.57 8.96
C LYS A 42 -0.24 -14.86 7.52
N PHE A 43 0.22 -13.87 6.76
CA PHE A 43 0.77 -14.10 5.43
C PHE A 43 2.09 -14.88 5.46
N LEU A 44 2.85 -14.80 6.56
CA LEU A 44 4.10 -15.53 6.73
C LEU A 44 3.86 -17.03 6.94
N GLU A 45 2.64 -17.43 7.31
CA GLU A 45 2.24 -18.85 7.44
C GLU A 45 2.23 -19.58 6.08
N TYR A 46 2.18 -18.85 4.96
CA TYR A 46 2.29 -19.45 3.62
C TYR A 46 3.74 -19.79 3.22
N ALA A 47 4.73 -19.27 3.94
CA ALA A 47 6.12 -19.45 3.58
C ALA A 47 6.63 -20.86 3.94
N SER A 48 7.65 -21.32 3.21
CA SER A 48 8.39 -22.53 3.57
C SER A 48 8.98 -22.40 4.99
N PRO A 49 9.12 -23.50 5.76
CA PRO A 49 9.80 -23.50 7.07
C PRO A 49 11.24 -22.96 7.03
N ASP A 50 11.92 -23.11 5.89
CA ASP A 50 13.30 -22.64 5.67
C ASP A 50 13.37 -21.16 5.25
N CYS A 51 12.21 -20.51 5.04
CA CYS A 51 12.13 -19.12 4.61
C CYS A 51 12.60 -18.17 5.71
N ARG A 52 13.42 -17.18 5.34
CA ARG A 52 13.88 -16.15 6.27
C ARG A 52 13.01 -14.90 6.18
N PHE A 53 12.60 -14.37 7.31
CA PHE A 53 11.79 -13.15 7.38
C PHE A 53 12.64 -11.95 7.80
N ILE A 54 12.56 -10.86 7.03
CA ILE A 54 13.23 -9.60 7.33
C ILE A 54 12.19 -8.49 7.44
N TYR A 55 12.10 -7.90 8.63
CA TYR A 55 11.17 -6.80 8.89
C TYR A 55 11.79 -5.45 8.49
N CYS A 56 11.13 -4.72 7.59
CA CYS A 56 11.56 -3.43 7.04
C CYS A 56 10.75 -2.24 7.57
N GLY A 57 9.80 -2.46 8.49
CA GLY A 57 8.90 -1.41 8.98
C GLY A 57 9.48 -0.53 10.10
N LYS A 58 8.74 0.52 10.47
CA LYS A 58 9.01 1.30 11.70
C LYS A 58 8.56 0.51 12.92
N LEU A 59 9.46 0.26 13.86
CA LEU A 59 9.12 -0.14 15.23
C LEU A 59 9.27 1.08 16.15
N PRO A 60 8.50 1.19 17.25
CA PRO A 60 8.59 2.30 18.20
C PRO A 60 10.01 2.55 18.71
N ASP A 61 10.83 1.50 18.85
CA ASP A 61 12.14 1.54 19.53
C ASP A 61 13.32 1.05 18.67
N ARG A 62 13.18 0.96 17.34
CA ARG A 62 14.29 0.55 16.45
C ARG A 62 14.52 1.53 15.31
N HIS A 63 15.80 1.63 14.89
CA HIS A 63 16.25 2.40 13.74
C HIS A 63 15.40 2.09 12.50
N PHE A 64 14.86 3.16 11.92
CA PHE A 64 14.10 3.13 10.68
C PHE A 64 15.01 2.68 9.53
N MET A 65 14.66 1.58 8.86
CA MET A 65 15.30 1.23 7.60
C MET A 65 14.88 2.24 6.54
N LYS A 66 15.83 3.01 6.04
CA LYS A 66 15.65 3.95 4.93
C LYS A 66 15.32 3.16 3.66
N GLN A 67 14.62 3.80 2.72
CA GLN A 67 14.28 3.15 1.45
C GLN A 67 15.53 2.66 0.70
N SER A 68 16.63 3.41 0.75
CA SER A 68 17.91 3.02 0.16
C SER A 68 18.46 1.71 0.74
N GLU A 69 18.26 1.47 2.04
CA GLU A 69 18.72 0.25 2.71
C GLU A 69 17.83 -0.95 2.33
N ILE A 70 16.51 -0.74 2.19
CA ILE A 70 15.60 -1.77 1.66
C ILE A 70 16.01 -2.14 0.24
N ASN A 71 16.27 -1.14 -0.62
CA ASN A 71 16.68 -1.35 -2.00
C ASN A 71 18.00 -2.13 -2.08
N ALA A 72 19.01 -1.72 -1.29
CA ALA A 72 20.29 -2.40 -1.21
C ALA A 72 20.14 -3.88 -0.80
N LEU A 73 19.30 -4.14 0.20
CA LEU A 73 19.05 -5.50 0.68
C LEU A 73 18.35 -6.36 -0.39
N LEU A 74 17.37 -5.82 -1.12
CA LEU A 74 16.74 -6.53 -2.23
C LEU A 74 17.74 -6.90 -3.32
N ILE A 75 18.63 -5.98 -3.67
CA ILE A 75 19.71 -6.20 -4.66
C ILE A 75 20.67 -7.28 -4.17
N GLU A 76 21.17 -7.13 -2.93
CA GLU A 76 22.10 -8.07 -2.31
C GLU A 76 21.54 -9.49 -2.32
N LYS A 77 20.32 -9.69 -1.80
CA LYS A 77 19.73 -11.02 -1.68
C LYS A 77 19.40 -11.65 -3.01
N ALA A 78 18.94 -10.87 -3.99
CA ALA A 78 18.73 -11.40 -5.33
C ALA A 78 20.06 -11.74 -6.05
N ALA A 79 21.13 -10.97 -5.81
CA ALA A 79 22.46 -11.24 -6.36
C ALA A 79 23.10 -12.51 -5.75
N GLU A 80 22.78 -12.84 -4.50
CA GLU A 80 23.13 -14.11 -3.85
C GLU A 80 22.39 -15.32 -4.45
N GLY A 81 21.41 -15.10 -5.34
CA GLY A 81 20.67 -16.14 -6.05
C GLY A 81 19.32 -16.52 -5.43
N TYR A 82 18.89 -15.80 -4.39
CA TYR A 82 17.63 -16.08 -3.70
C TYR A 82 16.39 -15.63 -4.46
N THR A 83 15.30 -16.35 -4.22
CA THR A 83 13.93 -15.91 -4.49
C THR A 83 13.46 -15.03 -3.35
N VAL A 84 13.41 -13.72 -3.59
CA VAL A 84 13.06 -12.73 -2.57
C VAL A 84 11.64 -12.23 -2.81
N VAL A 85 10.80 -12.23 -1.79
CA VAL A 85 9.49 -11.57 -1.83
C VAL A 85 9.55 -10.28 -1.03
N ARG A 86 9.25 -9.15 -1.68
CA ARG A 86 8.94 -7.88 -1.01
C ARG A 86 7.42 -7.83 -0.81
N LEU A 87 6.97 -8.22 0.37
CA LEU A 87 5.55 -8.23 0.75
C LEU A 87 5.13 -6.84 1.23
N LYS A 88 4.12 -6.27 0.56
CA LYS A 88 3.66 -4.88 0.77
C LYS A 88 2.16 -4.88 1.07
N GLY A 89 1.73 -4.10 2.06
CA GLY A 89 0.30 -3.94 2.36
C GLY A 89 -0.47 -3.32 1.19
N GLY A 90 -1.69 -3.79 0.95
CA GLY A 90 -2.53 -3.33 -0.16
C GLY A 90 -2.00 -3.79 -1.51
N ASP A 91 -1.86 -2.83 -2.43
CA ASP A 91 -1.27 -3.03 -3.74
C ASP A 91 0.11 -2.33 -3.83
N PRO A 92 1.15 -2.96 -4.42
CA PRO A 92 2.48 -2.37 -4.51
C PRO A 92 2.51 -0.99 -5.19
N SER A 93 1.64 -0.75 -6.17
CA SER A 93 1.64 0.47 -6.99
C SER A 93 0.89 1.63 -6.34
N VAL A 94 0.04 1.38 -5.35
CA VAL A 94 -0.79 2.42 -4.72
C VAL A 94 -0.11 2.94 -3.46
N PHE A 95 0.62 4.05 -3.61
CA PHE A 95 1.38 4.71 -2.52
C PHE A 95 2.38 3.78 -1.80
N GLY A 96 2.79 2.69 -2.46
CA GLY A 96 3.67 1.66 -1.90
C GLY A 96 5.15 1.85 -2.21
N ARG A 97 5.55 2.85 -3.01
CA ARG A 97 6.95 3.10 -3.44
C ARG A 97 7.60 1.98 -4.27
N VAL A 98 6.80 1.09 -4.86
CA VAL A 98 7.34 -0.01 -5.69
C VAL A 98 8.15 0.51 -6.89
N GLY A 99 7.82 1.68 -7.42
CA GLY A 99 8.58 2.29 -8.52
C GLY A 99 10.05 2.53 -8.17
N GLU A 100 10.31 3.09 -6.97
CA GLU A 100 11.68 3.36 -6.48
C GLU A 100 12.45 2.06 -6.24
N GLU A 101 11.77 1.03 -5.71
CA GLU A 101 12.37 -0.29 -5.46
C GLU A 101 12.70 -1.00 -6.79
N ALA A 102 11.78 -0.97 -7.75
CA ALA A 102 11.94 -1.62 -9.06
C ALA A 102 12.98 -0.93 -9.95
N GLU A 103 13.06 0.40 -9.91
CA GLU A 103 14.10 1.17 -10.61
C GLU A 103 15.50 0.76 -10.13
N ALA A 104 15.69 0.65 -8.81
CA ALA A 104 16.97 0.24 -8.24
C ALA A 104 17.37 -1.19 -8.68
N LEU A 105 16.43 -2.13 -8.72
CA LEU A 105 16.69 -3.49 -9.22
C LEU A 105 17.02 -3.51 -10.71
N HIS A 106 16.29 -2.73 -11.51
CA HIS A 106 16.54 -2.61 -12.95
C HIS A 106 17.96 -2.11 -13.24
N GLN A 107 18.40 -1.05 -12.53
CA GLN A 107 19.75 -0.49 -12.67
C GLN A 107 20.87 -1.48 -12.34
N HIS A 108 20.60 -2.51 -11.54
CA HIS A 108 21.55 -3.57 -11.16
C HIS A 108 21.36 -4.87 -11.94
N GLY A 109 20.50 -4.88 -12.97
CA GLY A 109 20.24 -6.08 -13.78
C GLY A 109 19.55 -7.22 -13.01
N ILE A 110 18.88 -6.90 -11.89
CA ILE A 110 18.14 -7.88 -11.10
C ILE A 110 16.75 -8.06 -11.70
N ARG A 111 16.37 -9.33 -11.93
CA ARG A 111 15.03 -9.68 -12.39
C ARG A 111 14.03 -9.45 -11.28
N TYR A 112 12.88 -8.89 -11.63
CA TYR A 112 11.76 -8.75 -10.71
C TYR A 112 10.42 -8.97 -11.40
N GLU A 113 9.41 -9.21 -10.58
CA GLU A 113 8.03 -9.38 -11.01
C GLU A 113 7.10 -8.66 -10.05
N MET A 114 6.08 -8.00 -10.59
CA MET A 114 5.05 -7.30 -9.82
C MET A 114 3.79 -8.15 -9.76
N VAL A 115 3.32 -8.44 -8.55
CA VAL A 115 2.09 -9.17 -8.27
C VAL A 115 1.10 -8.22 -7.61
N PRO A 116 0.04 -7.79 -8.33
CA PRO A 116 -0.97 -6.89 -7.79
C PRO A 116 -1.65 -7.45 -6.54
N GLY A 117 -2.17 -6.52 -5.72
CA GLY A 117 -2.96 -6.81 -4.54
C GLY A 117 -4.23 -5.97 -4.47
N ILE A 118 -5.13 -6.31 -3.55
CA ILE A 118 -6.34 -5.52 -3.34
C ILE A 118 -5.99 -4.27 -2.52
N THR A 119 -6.18 -3.08 -3.09
CA THR A 119 -5.89 -1.83 -2.39
C THR A 119 -6.97 -1.48 -1.36
N SER A 120 -6.55 -0.88 -0.23
CA SER A 120 -7.46 -0.51 0.85
C SER A 120 -8.50 0.53 0.44
N GLY A 121 -8.20 1.37 -0.54
CA GLY A 121 -9.10 2.42 -1.02
C GLY A 121 -10.33 1.90 -1.77
N ILE A 122 -10.31 0.64 -2.20
CA ILE A 122 -11.48 -0.05 -2.76
C ILE A 122 -12.07 -1.01 -1.72
N ALA A 123 -11.22 -1.78 -1.03
CA ALA A 123 -11.69 -2.78 -0.09
C ALA A 123 -12.37 -2.18 1.14
N ALA A 124 -11.77 -1.17 1.79
CA ALA A 124 -12.33 -0.61 3.02
C ALA A 124 -13.76 -0.08 2.85
N PRO A 125 -14.08 0.77 1.85
CA PRO A 125 -15.46 1.21 1.64
C PRO A 125 -16.38 0.05 1.23
N LEU A 126 -15.90 -0.92 0.44
CA LEU A 126 -16.70 -2.08 0.05
C LEU A 126 -17.11 -2.95 1.25
N TYR A 127 -16.19 -3.18 2.20
CA TYR A 127 -16.50 -3.89 3.45
C TYR A 127 -17.47 -3.11 4.36
N ALA A 128 -17.64 -1.81 4.13
CA ALA A 128 -18.68 -0.98 4.77
C ALA A 128 -19.99 -0.93 3.99
N GLY A 129 -20.09 -1.66 2.87
CA GLY A 129 -21.27 -1.64 2.00
C GLY A 129 -21.34 -0.43 1.06
N VAL A 130 -20.24 0.28 0.85
CA VAL A 130 -20.19 1.47 0.00
C VAL A 130 -19.23 1.23 -1.18
N PRO A 131 -19.74 1.06 -2.42
CA PRO A 131 -18.87 0.94 -3.58
C PRO A 131 -18.24 2.29 -3.93
N VAL A 132 -17.01 2.27 -4.46
CA VAL A 132 -16.30 3.51 -4.86
C VAL A 132 -16.90 4.19 -6.10
N THR A 133 -17.68 3.45 -6.88
CA THR A 133 -18.42 3.93 -8.04
C THR A 133 -19.84 3.40 -7.99
N HIS A 134 -20.77 4.17 -8.54
CA HIS A 134 -22.17 3.77 -8.69
C HIS A 134 -22.78 4.56 -9.83
N ARG A 135 -23.55 3.90 -10.71
CA ARG A 135 -24.10 4.53 -11.93
C ARG A 135 -24.82 5.85 -11.65
N ASP A 136 -25.60 5.89 -10.57
CA ASP A 136 -26.43 7.05 -10.23
C ASP A 136 -25.73 8.08 -9.31
N PHE A 137 -24.60 7.73 -8.70
CA PHE A 137 -23.95 8.58 -7.67
C PHE A 137 -22.52 9.00 -8.02
N ALA A 138 -21.72 8.11 -8.61
CA ALA A 138 -20.30 8.33 -8.87
C ALA A 138 -19.82 7.56 -10.10
N SER A 139 -19.58 8.30 -11.18
CA SER A 139 -18.89 7.89 -12.40
C SER A 139 -17.37 8.12 -12.34
N SER A 140 -16.89 8.91 -11.38
CA SER A 140 -15.47 9.21 -11.18
C SER A 140 -15.00 8.93 -9.75
N PHE A 141 -13.75 8.46 -9.65
CA PHE A 141 -13.09 8.09 -8.40
C PHE A 141 -11.60 8.47 -8.44
N ALA A 142 -11.08 8.98 -7.33
CA ALA A 142 -9.64 9.26 -7.17
C ALA A 142 -9.08 8.72 -5.84
N MET A 143 -7.89 8.13 -5.92
CA MET A 143 -7.06 7.76 -4.77
C MET A 143 -5.96 8.79 -4.59
N ILE A 144 -5.82 9.31 -3.37
CA ILE A 144 -5.00 10.49 -3.09
C ILE A 144 -4.15 10.23 -1.84
N THR A 145 -2.87 10.56 -1.88
CA THR A 145 -2.06 10.63 -0.64
C THR A 145 -2.33 11.96 0.05
N ALA A 146 -2.75 11.89 1.31
CA ALA A 146 -2.87 13.05 2.18
C ALA A 146 -1.62 13.29 3.03
N HIS A 147 -0.51 12.63 2.71
CA HIS A 147 0.79 12.88 3.30
C HIS A 147 1.74 13.43 2.24
N ASP A 148 2.46 14.48 2.60
CA ASP A 148 3.46 15.16 1.78
C ASP A 148 4.75 15.34 2.59
N THR A 149 5.88 15.39 1.89
CA THR A 149 7.23 15.59 2.45
C THR A 149 7.53 17.05 2.79
N SER A 150 6.59 17.98 2.55
CA SER A 150 6.70 19.39 2.91
C SER A 150 6.85 19.63 4.43
N LEU A 151 7.45 20.78 4.79
CA LEU A 151 7.71 21.20 6.19
C LEU A 151 6.47 21.19 7.10
N HIS A 152 5.28 21.33 6.52
CA HIS A 152 4.00 21.32 7.25
C HIS A 152 3.25 19.99 7.15
N GLY A 153 3.75 19.01 6.38
CA GLY A 153 3.16 17.70 6.18
C GLY A 153 1.77 17.73 5.52
N ARG A 154 1.44 18.81 4.80
CA ARG A 154 0.13 19.03 4.17
C ARG A 154 0.22 18.75 2.67
N PRO A 155 -0.76 18.05 2.09
CA PRO A 155 -0.71 17.69 0.67
C PRO A 155 -0.90 18.93 -0.22
N ASN A 156 -0.01 19.08 -1.22
CA ASN A 156 -0.14 20.07 -2.28
C ASN A 156 -0.86 19.42 -3.48
N LEU A 157 -2.14 19.74 -3.65
CA LEU A 157 -3.04 19.11 -4.62
C LEU A 157 -3.82 20.17 -5.38
N ASP A 158 -4.32 19.80 -6.56
CA ASP A 158 -5.36 20.55 -7.25
C ASP A 158 -6.71 20.37 -6.51
N TRP A 159 -6.91 21.16 -5.46
CA TRP A 159 -8.11 21.10 -4.63
C TRP A 159 -9.37 21.46 -5.39
N GLU A 160 -9.28 22.37 -6.36
CA GLU A 160 -10.42 22.75 -7.18
C GLU A 160 -10.85 21.61 -8.09
N GLY A 161 -9.91 21.00 -8.81
CA GLY A 161 -10.18 19.83 -9.63
C GLY A 161 -10.75 18.67 -8.82
N LEU A 162 -10.20 18.40 -7.63
CA LEU A 162 -10.70 17.34 -6.75
C LEU A 162 -12.12 17.63 -6.22
N ALA A 163 -12.41 18.87 -5.83
CA ALA A 163 -13.70 19.25 -5.28
C ALA A 163 -14.81 19.23 -6.35
N ARG A 164 -14.51 19.72 -7.56
CA ARG A 164 -15.50 19.93 -8.63
C ARG A 164 -15.68 18.74 -9.58
N SER A 165 -14.61 17.99 -9.86
CA SER A 165 -14.60 17.02 -10.97
C SER A 165 -14.65 15.56 -10.50
N VAL A 166 -14.31 15.29 -9.24
CA VAL A 166 -14.27 13.92 -8.71
C VAL A 166 -15.40 13.68 -7.72
N GLN A 167 -16.21 12.66 -8.01
CA GLN A 167 -17.39 12.31 -7.21
C GLN A 167 -16.97 11.57 -5.94
N THR A 168 -16.22 10.48 -6.07
CA THR A 168 -15.68 9.72 -4.92
C THR A 168 -14.19 10.03 -4.70
N LEU A 169 -13.85 10.53 -3.50
CA LEU A 169 -12.48 10.84 -3.10
C LEU A 169 -12.04 9.88 -1.99
N VAL A 170 -10.92 9.18 -2.16
CA VAL A 170 -10.32 8.36 -1.10
C VAL A 170 -8.93 8.86 -0.76
N PHE A 171 -8.76 9.31 0.47
CA PHE A 171 -7.49 9.82 0.99
C PHE A 171 -6.77 8.76 1.83
N TYR A 172 -5.55 8.43 1.42
CA TYR A 172 -4.61 7.58 2.15
C TYR A 172 -3.78 8.43 3.10
N MET A 173 -3.41 7.86 4.24
CA MET A 173 -2.55 8.53 5.24
C MET A 173 -3.12 9.89 5.71
N GLY A 174 -4.45 10.06 5.64
CA GLY A 174 -5.10 11.37 5.81
C GLY A 174 -5.57 11.71 7.22
N VAL A 175 -5.55 10.77 8.18
CA VAL A 175 -6.15 10.97 9.52
C VAL A 175 -5.62 12.24 10.21
N LYS A 176 -4.30 12.48 10.17
CA LYS A 176 -3.70 13.70 10.76
C LYS A 176 -4.09 15.00 10.03
N ASN A 177 -4.44 14.91 8.75
CA ASN A 177 -4.78 16.03 7.89
C ASN A 177 -6.28 16.14 7.61
N LEU A 178 -7.14 15.35 8.28
CA LEU A 178 -8.57 15.27 7.98
C LEU A 178 -9.25 16.64 8.00
N SER A 179 -9.05 17.43 9.06
CA SER A 179 -9.64 18.78 9.17
C SER A 179 -9.14 19.72 8.07
N PHE A 180 -7.89 19.58 7.64
CA PHE A 180 -7.34 20.37 6.53
C PHE A 180 -7.97 19.99 5.19
N ILE A 181 -8.12 18.69 4.93
CA ILE A 181 -8.74 18.15 3.71
C ILE A 181 -10.19 18.63 3.62
N CYS A 182 -11.00 18.46 4.68
CA CYS A 182 -12.40 18.88 4.69
C CYS A 182 -12.53 20.38 4.41
N ARG A 183 -11.71 21.21 5.08
CA ARG A 183 -11.73 22.67 4.86
C ARG A 183 -11.41 23.02 3.41
N LYS A 184 -10.37 22.40 2.82
CA LYS A 184 -9.99 22.69 1.43
C LYS A 184 -11.07 22.24 0.45
N LEU A 185 -11.63 21.05 0.60
CA LEU A 185 -12.72 20.61 -0.28
C LEU A 185 -13.94 21.54 -0.21
N THR A 186 -14.33 21.99 0.98
CA THR A 186 -15.43 22.95 1.16
C THR A 186 -15.12 24.31 0.56
N GLU A 187 -13.91 24.84 0.77
CA GLU A 187 -13.42 26.10 0.20
C GLU A 187 -13.54 26.13 -1.33
N TYR A 188 -13.28 24.99 -1.99
CA TYR A 188 -13.36 24.83 -3.44
C TYR A 188 -14.70 24.27 -3.95
N GLY A 189 -15.75 24.26 -3.11
CA GLY A 189 -17.13 24.05 -3.55
C GLY A 189 -17.71 22.66 -3.32
N LYS A 190 -17.03 21.76 -2.59
CA LYS A 190 -17.64 20.50 -2.14
C LYS A 190 -18.66 20.82 -1.03
N SER A 191 -19.84 20.20 -1.08
CA SER A 191 -20.87 20.44 -0.06
C SER A 191 -20.40 20.00 1.34
N PRO A 192 -20.59 20.82 2.40
CA PRO A 192 -20.36 20.40 3.79
C PRO A 192 -21.22 19.20 4.22
N SER A 193 -22.32 18.94 3.52
CA SER A 193 -23.22 17.81 3.80
C SER A 193 -22.84 16.51 3.09
N VAL A 194 -21.72 16.49 2.35
CA VAL A 194 -21.27 15.27 1.67
C VAL A 194 -21.00 14.17 2.70
N PRO A 195 -21.48 12.93 2.48
CA PRO A 195 -21.16 11.82 3.37
C PRO A 195 -19.66 11.53 3.39
N VAL A 196 -19.12 11.22 4.58
CA VAL A 196 -17.71 10.88 4.78
C VAL A 196 -17.61 9.58 5.57
N LEU A 197 -16.71 8.69 5.15
CA LEU A 197 -16.35 7.49 5.87
C LEU A 197 -14.88 7.56 6.28
N VAL A 198 -14.58 7.19 7.52
CA VAL A 198 -13.21 7.11 8.03
C VAL A 198 -12.93 5.68 8.46
N PHE A 199 -11.89 5.08 7.88
CA PHE A 199 -11.48 3.72 8.20
C PHE A 199 -10.18 3.73 8.98
N ASN A 200 -10.18 3.07 10.15
CA ASN A 200 -8.97 2.78 10.89
C ASN A 200 -8.75 1.26 10.90
N GLY A 201 -7.66 0.79 10.28
CA GLY A 201 -7.33 -0.63 10.13
C GLY A 201 -6.85 -1.32 11.42
N GLY A 202 -7.30 -0.86 12.59
CA GLY A 202 -7.04 -1.51 13.86
C GLY A 202 -7.83 -2.82 13.94
N ARG A 203 -7.30 -3.89 13.34
CA ARG A 203 -7.83 -5.27 13.32
C ARG A 203 -9.22 -5.40 12.65
N GLY A 204 -9.22 -6.01 11.46
CA GLY A 204 -10.34 -6.77 10.90
C GLY A 204 -11.71 -6.08 10.91
N ALA A 205 -12.11 -5.54 9.76
CA ALA A 205 -13.51 -5.46 9.32
C ALA A 205 -14.56 -5.34 10.44
N ALA A 206 -14.60 -4.18 11.10
CA ALA A 206 -15.80 -3.67 11.72
C ALA A 206 -15.69 -2.15 11.70
N ALA A 207 -16.21 -1.53 10.66
CA ALA A 207 -16.61 -0.14 10.77
C ALA A 207 -17.77 -0.13 11.78
N GLU A 208 -17.51 0.33 12.99
CA GLU A 208 -18.60 0.76 13.88
C GLU A 208 -19.37 1.87 13.15
N ARG A 209 -20.69 1.68 13.07
CA ARG A 209 -21.62 2.63 12.47
C ARG A 209 -21.83 3.84 13.37
#